data_AF-A0A535FGD4-F1
#
_entry.id   AF-A0A535FGD4-F1
#
_cell.length_a   1.000
_cell.length_b   1.000
_cell.length_c   1.000
_cell.angle_alpha   90.00
_cell.angle_beta   90.00
_cell.angle_gamma   90.00
#
_symmetry.space_group_name_H-M   'P 1'
#
loop_
_entity.id
_entity.type
_entity.pdbx_description
1 polymer ?
#
loop_
_entity_poly.entity_id
_entity_poly.type
_entity_poly.pdbx_seq_one_letter_code
_entity_poly.pdbx_strand_id
1 'polypeptide(L)'
;MAESITKSLNNYPDKTLETTEIGQNDKQSTDAIADKKVLKPQSSIIWTPRFIIRFSLTLVVALSAASLLTQGWENHYYTPDLVLLSETLLVLYAWVVTIFRARATWLRIGAIFGGLWMLVAGVNVVIDWITGNTAASTNQPVIAYLNAAMNIAMLGSYICLSINRTPIRRWDTGFFSIAPILSCCIVVIAYFMIPADTRSLTSLESITAAIALYLSIFVWWLRPSCWRTQPGPAVLFTISPLIQLLLSLPQAFSGGDNFFLLQVSLFFTLFGIMRCLQGDMRLAQGL
;
A
#
# COMPACT_ATOMS: atom_id res chain seq x y z
N MET A 1 72.80 8.06 30.90
CA MET A 1 73.26 8.87 29.76
C MET A 1 74.53 8.19 29.25
N ALA A 2 74.49 7.64 28.02
CA ALA A 2 75.56 6.88 27.31
C ALA A 2 75.99 5.55 27.99
N GLU A 3 76.46 4.48 27.35
CA GLU A 3 76.50 3.87 26.00
C GLU A 3 77.33 2.59 26.22
N SER A 4 77.01 1.45 25.58
CA SER A 4 77.94 0.32 25.28
C SER A 4 77.12 -0.77 24.57
N ILE A 5 77.21 -1.02 23.26
CA ILE A 5 78.29 -1.75 22.52
C ILE A 5 78.38 -3.19 23.08
N THR A 6 78.08 -4.32 22.39
CA THR A 6 78.62 -4.84 21.13
C THR A 6 77.96 -6.18 20.73
N LYS A 7 77.76 -6.38 19.42
CA LYS A 7 77.99 -7.56 18.54
C LYS A 7 77.96 -9.03 19.02
N SER A 8 77.48 -9.83 18.05
CA SER A 8 77.86 -11.21 17.60
C SER A 8 76.91 -12.33 18.01
N LEU A 9 76.14 -12.93 17.08
CA LEU A 9 76.41 -13.93 16.02
C LEU A 9 76.38 -15.39 16.53
N ASN A 10 75.37 -16.13 16.04
CA ASN A 10 75.26 -17.57 15.82
C ASN A 10 75.33 -18.57 17.00
N ASN A 11 74.22 -19.29 17.24
CA ASN A 11 74.17 -20.75 17.04
C ASN A 11 72.73 -21.29 17.12
N TYR A 12 72.44 -22.24 16.24
CA TYR A 12 71.21 -23.05 16.11
C TYR A 12 71.47 -24.45 16.72
N PRO A 13 70.52 -25.40 16.65
CA PRO A 13 69.32 -25.63 17.47
C PRO A 13 69.55 -26.70 18.57
N ASP A 14 68.59 -26.94 19.46
CA ASP A 14 68.45 -28.30 20.00
C ASP A 14 66.99 -28.69 20.26
N LYS A 15 66.66 -29.90 19.82
CA LYS A 15 65.39 -30.59 19.99
C LYS A 15 65.56 -31.54 21.18
N THR A 16 64.77 -31.37 22.22
CA THR A 16 64.48 -32.47 23.16
C THR A 16 62.97 -32.62 23.32
N LEU A 17 62.52 -33.81 22.97
CA LEU A 17 61.20 -34.38 23.23
C LEU A 17 61.09 -34.66 24.74
N GLU A 18 60.08 -34.10 25.40
CA GLU A 18 59.44 -34.78 26.53
C GLU A 18 57.92 -34.62 26.41
N THR A 19 57.23 -35.74 26.60
CA THR A 19 55.80 -35.93 26.45
C THR A 19 55.23 -36.00 27.86
N THR A 20 54.38 -35.04 28.25
CA THR A 20 53.52 -35.20 29.43
C THR A 20 52.20 -34.44 29.24
N GLU A 21 51.19 -35.21 28.84
CA GLU A 21 49.81 -35.23 29.34
C GLU A 21 49.10 -33.93 29.78
N ILE A 22 48.01 -33.65 29.04
CA ILE A 22 46.65 -33.32 29.50
C ILE A 22 46.43 -31.99 30.25
N GLY A 23 45.83 -31.02 29.55
CA GLY A 23 44.94 -30.01 30.17
C GLY A 23 44.93 -28.66 29.47
N GLN A 24 43.74 -28.22 29.04
CA GLN A 24 43.38 -26.86 28.59
C GLN A 24 43.76 -26.43 27.17
N ASN A 25 43.04 -27.00 26.19
CA ASN A 25 42.75 -26.31 24.92
C ASN A 25 41.39 -25.58 25.03
N ASP A 26 41.33 -24.56 25.89
CA ASP A 26 40.33 -23.49 25.80
C ASP A 26 41.01 -22.30 25.13
N LYS A 27 40.63 -22.03 23.88
CA LYS A 27 40.87 -20.82 23.03
C LYS A 27 41.27 -21.15 21.58
N GLN A 28 40.55 -22.07 20.95
CA GLN A 28 40.57 -22.18 19.49
C GLN A 28 39.17 -22.49 18.97
N SER A 29 38.21 -21.63 19.28
CA SER A 29 36.84 -21.66 18.71
C SER A 29 36.20 -20.27 18.64
N THR A 30 37.02 -19.21 18.57
CA THR A 30 36.52 -17.83 18.57
C THR A 30 37.05 -17.01 17.39
N ASP A 31 37.17 -17.61 16.21
CA ASP A 31 37.43 -16.85 14.96
C ASP A 31 36.61 -17.33 13.76
N ALA A 32 35.65 -18.25 13.96
CA ALA A 32 34.76 -18.74 12.90
C ALA A 32 33.41 -17.98 12.80
N ILE A 33 33.25 -16.84 13.51
CA ILE A 33 31.95 -16.14 13.65
C ILE A 33 31.91 -14.79 12.91
N ALA A 34 32.99 -14.34 12.27
CA ALA A 34 33.08 -12.99 11.72
C ALA A 34 32.91 -12.86 10.19
N ASP A 35 32.32 -13.84 9.50
CA ASP A 35 32.04 -13.69 8.06
C ASP A 35 30.67 -14.23 7.62
N LYS A 36 29.66 -14.11 8.50
CA LYS A 36 28.28 -13.94 8.02
C LYS A 36 28.22 -12.55 7.41
N LYS A 37 28.57 -12.45 6.12
CA LYS A 37 28.11 -11.38 5.24
C LYS A 37 26.61 -11.25 5.45
N VAL A 38 26.23 -10.27 6.26
CA VAL A 38 24.89 -9.72 6.29
C VAL A 38 24.66 -9.27 4.86
N LEU A 39 23.99 -10.10 4.06
CA LEU A 39 23.44 -9.70 2.78
C LEU A 39 22.56 -8.49 3.11
N LYS A 40 23.09 -7.29 2.92
CA LYS A 40 22.25 -6.09 2.87
C LYS A 40 21.19 -6.42 1.83
N PRO A 41 19.89 -6.37 2.15
CA PRO A 41 18.86 -6.58 1.16
C PRO A 41 19.15 -5.57 0.05
N GLN A 42 19.58 -6.09 -1.09
CA GLN A 42 19.92 -5.31 -2.26
C GLN A 42 18.63 -4.58 -2.60
N SER A 43 18.60 -3.28 -2.33
CA SER A 43 17.44 -2.45 -2.59
C SER A 43 17.25 -2.47 -4.10
N SER A 44 16.39 -3.36 -4.61
CA SER A 44 16.13 -3.38 -6.04
C SER A 44 15.57 -2.00 -6.37
N ILE A 45 16.32 -1.26 -7.19
CA ILE A 45 15.93 0.10 -7.56
C ILE A 45 14.71 -0.07 -8.44
N ILE A 46 13.55 0.09 -7.82
CA ILE A 46 12.22 -0.20 -8.37
C ILE A 46 11.88 0.73 -9.55
N TRP A 47 12.54 1.90 -9.63
CA TRP A 47 12.39 2.92 -10.66
C TRP A 47 13.54 2.84 -11.67
N THR A 48 13.43 1.93 -12.63
CA THR A 48 14.30 1.97 -13.81
C THR A 48 13.70 2.91 -14.85
N PRO A 49 14.51 3.69 -15.60
CA PRO A 49 14.01 4.63 -16.62
C PRO A 49 13.03 3.98 -17.61
N ARG A 50 13.28 2.71 -17.98
CA ARG A 50 12.41 1.92 -18.86
C ARG A 50 11.01 1.70 -18.28
N PHE A 51 10.91 1.51 -16.96
CA PHE A 51 9.61 1.38 -16.30
C PHE A 51 8.85 2.71 -16.32
N ILE A 52 9.54 3.84 -16.02
CA ILE A 52 8.92 5.17 -16.03
C ILE A 52 8.26 5.43 -17.38
N ILE A 53 9.00 5.17 -18.46
CA ILE A 53 8.52 5.38 -19.83
C ILE A 53 7.30 4.49 -20.13
N ARG A 54 7.36 3.20 -19.78
CA ARG A 54 6.22 2.30 -20.01
C ARG A 54 5.00 2.70 -19.18
N PHE A 55 5.21 3.02 -17.91
CA PHE A 55 4.17 3.47 -17.00
C PHE A 55 3.54 4.78 -17.49
N SER A 56 4.34 5.78 -17.87
CA SER A 56 3.83 7.05 -18.38
C SER A 56 3.07 6.86 -19.69
N LEU A 57 3.55 6.00 -20.60
CA LEU A 57 2.85 5.69 -21.85
C LEU A 57 1.50 5.02 -21.57
N THR A 58 1.48 3.98 -20.73
CA THR A 58 0.21 3.30 -20.39
C THR A 58 -0.74 4.25 -19.65
N LEU A 59 -0.23 5.09 -18.76
CA LEU A 59 -1.03 6.08 -18.04
C LEU A 59 -1.61 7.13 -19.00
N VAL A 60 -0.81 7.69 -19.90
CA VAL A 60 -1.29 8.65 -20.90
C VAL A 60 -2.38 8.03 -21.77
N VAL A 61 -2.18 6.80 -22.26
CA VAL A 61 -3.20 6.10 -23.04
C VAL A 61 -4.47 5.85 -22.23
N ALA A 62 -4.35 5.43 -20.97
CA ALA A 62 -5.50 5.23 -20.08
C ALA A 62 -6.25 6.54 -19.80
N LEU A 63 -5.53 7.64 -19.53
CA LEU A 63 -6.11 8.96 -19.29
C LEU A 63 -6.77 9.53 -20.56
N SER A 64 -6.18 9.31 -21.74
CA SER A 64 -6.79 9.69 -23.01
C SER A 64 -8.06 8.88 -23.30
N ALA A 65 -8.05 7.57 -23.01
CA ALA A 65 -9.25 6.75 -23.12
C ALA A 65 -10.33 7.20 -22.13
N ALA A 66 -9.96 7.48 -20.88
CA ALA A 66 -10.85 8.03 -19.87
C ALA A 66 -11.48 9.36 -20.32
N SER A 67 -10.68 10.27 -20.88
CA SER A 67 -11.17 11.54 -21.40
C SER A 67 -12.14 11.36 -22.58
N LEU A 68 -11.84 10.46 -23.51
CA LEU A 68 -12.75 10.12 -24.62
C LEU A 68 -14.06 9.51 -24.11
N LEU A 69 -13.99 8.67 -23.09
CA LEU A 69 -15.16 8.10 -22.45
C LEU A 69 -16.00 9.18 -21.77
N THR A 70 -15.39 10.08 -21.01
CA THR A 70 -16.13 11.21 -20.40
C THR A 70 -16.82 12.06 -21.47
N GLN A 71 -16.14 12.41 -22.56
CA GLN A 71 -16.75 13.15 -23.67
C GLN A 71 -17.86 12.34 -24.38
N GLY A 72 -17.70 11.02 -24.50
CA GLY A 72 -18.71 10.13 -25.05
C GLY A 72 -20.00 10.14 -24.23
N TRP A 73 -19.87 10.16 -22.91
CA TRP A 73 -20.99 10.29 -22.00
C TRP A 73 -21.63 11.68 -22.04
N GLU A 74 -20.83 12.76 -22.00
CA GLU A 74 -21.33 14.14 -22.09
C GLU A 74 -22.12 14.40 -23.38
N ASN A 75 -21.74 13.73 -24.46
CA ASN A 75 -22.46 13.76 -25.74
C ASN A 75 -23.62 12.74 -25.84
N HIS A 76 -23.99 12.09 -24.74
CA HIS A 76 -25.11 11.15 -24.63
C HIS A 76 -25.01 9.87 -25.50
N TYR A 77 -23.80 9.42 -25.84
CA TYR A 77 -23.64 8.17 -26.61
C TYR A 77 -23.93 6.90 -25.78
N TYR A 78 -23.75 6.93 -24.46
CA TYR A 78 -23.97 5.80 -23.56
C TYR A 78 -24.18 6.25 -22.10
N THR A 79 -24.52 5.31 -21.21
CA THR A 79 -24.68 5.55 -19.77
C THR A 79 -23.38 5.34 -18.97
N PRO A 80 -23.05 6.22 -18.01
CA PRO A 80 -21.76 6.19 -17.30
C PRO A 80 -21.58 4.93 -16.45
N ASP A 81 -22.66 4.35 -15.95
CA ASP A 81 -22.65 3.20 -15.03
C ASP A 81 -22.02 1.95 -15.67
N LEU A 82 -22.27 1.72 -16.97
CA LEU A 82 -21.74 0.55 -17.67
C LEU A 82 -20.21 0.64 -17.81
N VAL A 83 -19.69 1.83 -18.10
CA VAL A 83 -18.26 2.06 -18.19
C VAL A 83 -17.62 1.88 -16.82
N LEU A 84 -18.20 2.49 -15.79
CA LEU A 84 -17.68 2.39 -14.43
C LEU A 84 -17.71 0.96 -13.90
N LEU A 85 -18.76 0.20 -14.22
CA LEU A 85 -18.86 -1.22 -13.91
C LEU A 85 -17.74 -2.02 -14.60
N SER A 86 -17.46 -1.75 -15.88
CA SER A 86 -16.41 -2.44 -16.63
C SER A 86 -15.02 -2.21 -16.04
N GLU A 87 -14.71 -0.97 -15.61
CA GLU A 87 -13.45 -0.65 -14.96
C GLU A 87 -13.35 -1.26 -13.55
N THR A 88 -14.45 -1.25 -12.81
CA THR A 88 -14.55 -1.90 -11.50
C THR A 88 -14.24 -3.40 -11.61
N LEU A 89 -14.81 -4.07 -12.62
CA LEU A 89 -14.55 -5.49 -12.91
C LEU A 89 -13.09 -5.74 -13.33
N LEU A 90 -12.48 -4.83 -14.08
CA LEU A 90 -11.07 -4.91 -14.47
C LEU A 90 -10.15 -4.87 -13.23
N VAL A 91 -10.41 -3.94 -12.29
CA VAL A 91 -9.64 -3.85 -11.05
C VAL A 91 -9.91 -5.05 -10.14
N LEU A 92 -11.16 -5.52 -10.05
CA LEU A 92 -11.50 -6.75 -9.34
C LEU A 92 -10.72 -7.95 -9.89
N TYR A 93 -10.65 -8.09 -11.22
CA TYR A 93 -9.86 -9.13 -11.86
C TYR A 93 -8.37 -9.01 -11.49
N ALA A 94 -7.80 -7.81 -11.45
CA ALA A 94 -6.43 -7.60 -11.03
C ALA A 94 -6.18 -8.03 -9.56
N TRP A 95 -7.14 -7.78 -8.66
CA TRP A 95 -7.07 -8.29 -7.29
C TRP A 95 -7.11 -9.81 -7.24
N VAL A 96 -8.03 -10.44 -7.98
CA VAL A 96 -8.14 -11.91 -8.07
C VAL A 96 -6.84 -12.52 -8.59
N VAL A 97 -6.27 -11.97 -9.66
CA VAL A 97 -4.96 -12.40 -10.17
C VAL A 97 -3.87 -12.25 -9.11
N THR A 98 -3.89 -11.17 -8.34
CA THR A 98 -2.92 -10.94 -7.25
C THR A 98 -3.07 -11.98 -6.13
N ILE A 99 -4.28 -12.37 -5.75
CA ILE A 99 -4.52 -13.43 -4.75
C ILE A 99 -3.83 -14.74 -5.17
N PHE A 100 -4.02 -15.14 -6.44
CA PHE A 100 -3.46 -16.40 -6.95
C PHE A 100 -1.97 -16.34 -7.26
N ARG A 101 -1.46 -15.21 -7.76
CA ARG A 101 -0.07 -15.08 -8.22
C ARG A 101 0.89 -14.61 -7.15
N ALA A 102 0.44 -13.85 -6.15
CA ALA A 102 1.30 -13.39 -5.07
C ALA A 102 1.81 -14.57 -4.24
N ARG A 103 3.05 -14.49 -3.78
CA ARG A 103 3.66 -15.42 -2.82
C ARG A 103 3.74 -14.82 -1.43
N ALA A 104 3.91 -13.50 -1.33
CA ALA A 104 3.91 -12.82 -0.03
C ALA A 104 2.52 -12.88 0.63
N THR A 105 2.45 -13.39 1.86
CA THR A 105 1.20 -13.52 2.63
C THR A 105 0.49 -12.17 2.82
N TRP A 106 1.26 -11.12 3.14
CA TRP A 106 0.71 -9.77 3.29
C TRP A 106 0.08 -9.21 2.00
N LEU A 107 0.68 -9.53 0.84
CA LEU A 107 0.12 -9.14 -0.45
C LEU A 107 -1.20 -9.88 -0.74
N ARG A 108 -1.28 -11.17 -0.39
CA ARG A 108 -2.51 -11.97 -0.52
C ARG A 108 -3.63 -11.44 0.38
N ILE A 109 -3.34 -11.20 1.65
CA ILE A 109 -4.33 -10.66 2.59
C ILE A 109 -4.82 -9.28 2.12
N GLY A 110 -3.90 -8.41 1.70
CA GLY A 110 -4.26 -7.11 1.13
C GLY A 110 -5.13 -7.24 -0.13
N ALA A 111 -4.88 -8.24 -0.96
CA ALA A 111 -5.67 -8.51 -2.15
C ALA A 111 -7.06 -9.09 -1.85
N ILE A 112 -7.24 -9.83 -0.76
CA ILE A 112 -8.56 -10.29 -0.29
C ILE A 112 -9.40 -9.07 0.12
N PHE A 113 -8.84 -8.17 0.94
CA PHE A 113 -9.53 -6.94 1.33
C PHE A 113 -9.80 -6.01 0.13
N GLY A 114 -8.85 -5.92 -0.80
CA GLY A 114 -9.02 -5.15 -2.04
C GLY A 114 -10.09 -5.73 -2.97
N GLY A 115 -10.18 -7.07 -3.04
CA GLY A 115 -11.25 -7.77 -3.74
C GLY A 115 -12.62 -7.51 -3.10
N LEU A 116 -12.70 -7.56 -1.76
CA LEU A 116 -13.93 -7.22 -1.03
C LEU A 116 -14.35 -5.78 -1.30
N TRP A 117 -13.38 -4.85 -1.29
CA TRP A 117 -13.62 -3.45 -1.65
C TRP A 117 -14.25 -3.31 -3.04
N MET A 118 -13.67 -3.94 -4.07
CA MET A 118 -14.21 -3.87 -5.43
C MET A 118 -15.56 -4.60 -5.60
N LEU A 119 -15.81 -5.66 -4.84
CA LEU A 119 -17.11 -6.34 -4.83
C LEU A 119 -18.21 -5.42 -4.29
N VAL A 120 -17.96 -4.76 -3.16
CA VAL A 120 -18.91 -3.80 -2.57
C VAL A 120 -19.10 -2.59 -3.49
N ALA A 121 -18.03 -2.06 -4.08
CA ALA A 121 -18.11 -0.99 -5.07
C ALA A 121 -18.94 -1.39 -6.29
N GLY A 122 -18.74 -2.61 -6.81
CA GLY A 122 -19.52 -3.15 -7.93
C GLY A 122 -21.00 -3.31 -7.61
N VAL A 123 -21.34 -3.78 -6.40
CA VAL A 123 -22.74 -3.83 -5.95
C VAL A 123 -23.36 -2.43 -5.92
N ASN A 124 -22.61 -1.42 -5.45
CA ASN A 124 -23.09 -0.04 -5.42
C ASN A 124 -23.42 0.47 -6.85
N VAL A 125 -22.50 0.28 -7.80
CA VAL A 125 -22.72 0.65 -9.21
C VAL A 125 -23.91 -0.08 -9.84
N VAL A 126 -24.10 -1.36 -9.50
CA VAL A 126 -25.25 -2.15 -10.00
C VAL A 126 -26.57 -1.64 -9.42
N ILE A 127 -26.60 -1.24 -8.14
CA ILE A 127 -27.79 -0.64 -7.52
C ILE A 127 -28.14 0.67 -8.23
N ASP A 128 -27.16 1.53 -8.48
CA ASP A 128 -27.36 2.81 -9.17
C ASP A 128 -27.89 2.58 -10.60
N TRP A 129 -27.32 1.61 -11.32
CA TRP A 129 -27.73 1.24 -12.66
C TRP A 129 -29.17 0.71 -12.73
N ILE A 130 -29.57 -0.20 -11.83
CA ILE A 130 -30.92 -0.79 -11.80
C ILE A 130 -31.97 0.24 -11.39
N THR A 131 -31.62 1.14 -10.47
CA THR A 131 -32.57 2.11 -9.91
C THR A 131 -32.60 3.44 -10.66
N GLY A 132 -31.78 3.60 -11.71
CA GLY A 132 -31.80 4.76 -12.61
C GLY A 132 -31.67 6.10 -11.87
N ASN A 133 -30.82 6.16 -10.85
CA ASN A 133 -30.61 7.33 -9.96
C ASN A 133 -31.85 7.83 -9.19
N THR A 134 -33.02 7.20 -9.35
CA THR A 134 -34.25 7.58 -8.63
C THR A 134 -34.33 7.05 -7.20
N ALA A 135 -33.59 5.98 -6.88
CA ALA A 135 -33.53 5.43 -5.52
C ALA A 135 -32.55 6.15 -4.59
N ALA A 136 -31.79 7.13 -5.09
CA ALA A 136 -30.91 7.93 -4.26
C ALA A 136 -31.68 8.62 -3.13
N SER A 137 -32.99 8.88 -3.24
CA SER A 137 -33.76 9.49 -2.13
C SER A 137 -34.31 8.47 -1.11
N THR A 138 -34.57 7.22 -1.51
CA THR A 138 -35.28 6.23 -0.68
C THR A 138 -34.33 5.23 -0.01
N ASN A 139 -33.17 4.95 -0.62
CA ASN A 139 -32.18 3.97 -0.12
C ASN A 139 -30.93 4.60 0.52
N GLN A 140 -31.00 5.88 0.90
CA GLN A 140 -29.89 6.63 1.54
C GLN A 140 -29.16 5.85 2.66
N PRO A 141 -29.84 5.11 3.57
CA PRO A 141 -29.14 4.36 4.60
C PRO A 141 -28.27 3.24 4.04
N VAL A 142 -28.78 2.48 3.07
CA VAL A 142 -28.07 1.35 2.46
C VAL A 142 -26.81 1.83 1.75
N ILE A 143 -26.90 2.95 1.03
CA ILE A 143 -25.77 3.55 0.33
C ILE A 143 -24.69 4.00 1.35
N ALA A 144 -25.10 4.58 2.47
CA ALA A 144 -24.16 4.97 3.53
C ALA A 144 -23.41 3.77 4.13
N TYR A 145 -24.11 2.65 4.41
CA TYR A 145 -23.49 1.41 4.90
C TYR A 145 -22.53 0.80 3.88
N LEU A 146 -22.92 0.76 2.60
CA LEU A 146 -22.07 0.26 1.52
C LEU A 146 -20.81 1.11 1.38
N ASN A 147 -20.94 2.43 1.43
CA ASN A 147 -19.81 3.36 1.35
C ASN A 147 -18.84 3.21 2.54
N ALA A 148 -19.37 3.06 3.76
CA ALA A 148 -18.53 2.79 4.94
C ALA A 148 -17.78 1.46 4.83
N ALA A 149 -18.49 0.38 4.47
CA ALA A 149 -17.89 -0.94 4.26
C ALA A 149 -16.82 -0.92 3.17
N MET A 150 -17.09 -0.24 2.06
CA MET A 150 -16.17 -0.04 0.94
C MET A 150 -14.86 0.62 1.39
N ASN A 151 -14.94 1.74 2.11
CA ASN A 151 -13.77 2.49 2.56
C ASN A 151 -12.97 1.77 3.66
N ILE A 152 -13.64 1.04 4.56
CA ILE A 152 -12.98 0.21 5.57
C ILE A 152 -12.23 -0.96 4.91
N ALA A 153 -12.83 -1.62 3.91
CA ALA A 153 -12.17 -2.68 3.15
C ALA A 153 -10.95 -2.15 2.40
N MET A 154 -11.05 -0.96 1.80
CA MET A 154 -9.91 -0.28 1.17
C MET A 154 -8.80 0.01 2.18
N LEU A 155 -9.12 0.55 3.35
CA LEU A 155 -8.17 0.79 4.43
C LEU A 155 -7.44 -0.50 4.83
N GLY A 156 -8.18 -1.59 5.02
CA GLY A 156 -7.60 -2.91 5.34
C GLY A 156 -6.62 -3.39 4.28
N SER A 157 -6.98 -3.24 2.99
CA SER A 157 -6.09 -3.54 1.87
C SER A 157 -4.81 -2.70 1.92
N TYR A 158 -4.95 -1.39 2.15
CA TYR A 158 -3.86 -0.43 2.12
C TYR A 158 -2.89 -0.65 3.29
N ILE A 159 -3.39 -0.98 4.48
CA ILE A 159 -2.56 -1.36 5.62
C ILE A 159 -1.73 -2.59 5.27
N CYS A 160 -2.36 -3.65 4.76
CA CYS A 160 -1.66 -4.90 4.40
C CYS A 160 -0.59 -4.68 3.33
N LEU A 161 -0.93 -3.90 2.28
CA LEU A 161 0.02 -3.56 1.23
C LEU A 161 1.17 -2.67 1.73
N SER A 162 0.88 -1.74 2.65
CA SER A 162 1.91 -0.86 3.22
C SER A 162 2.91 -1.61 4.10
N ILE A 163 2.51 -2.72 4.72
CA ILE A 163 3.39 -3.59 5.52
C ILE A 163 4.22 -4.51 4.61
N ASN A 164 3.68 -4.86 3.44
CA ASN A 164 4.35 -5.74 2.50
C ASN A 164 5.70 -5.16 2.02
N ARG A 165 6.80 -5.83 2.41
CA ARG A 165 8.20 -5.44 2.17
C ARG A 165 8.61 -4.07 2.69
N THR A 166 7.97 -3.57 3.75
CA THR A 166 8.50 -2.42 4.50
C THR A 166 9.01 -2.89 5.87
N PRO A 167 10.25 -2.53 6.25
CA PRO A 167 10.73 -2.86 7.59
C PRO A 167 9.96 -2.01 8.60
N ILE A 168 9.31 -2.67 9.56
CA ILE A 168 8.56 -1.98 10.62
C ILE A 168 9.58 -1.28 11.53
N ARG A 169 9.55 0.05 11.54
CA ARG A 169 10.34 0.88 12.47
C ARG A 169 9.52 1.23 13.71
N ARG A 170 10.19 1.69 14.78
CA ARG A 170 9.54 2.15 16.02
C ARG A 170 8.43 3.18 15.77
N TRP A 171 8.64 4.08 14.79
CA TRP A 171 7.59 5.03 14.40
C TRP A 171 6.37 4.31 13.80
N ASP A 172 6.56 3.38 12.88
CA ASP A 172 5.44 2.62 12.29
C ASP A 172 4.61 1.91 13.37
N THR A 173 5.25 1.32 14.38
CA THR A 173 4.55 0.68 15.52
C THR A 173 3.72 1.69 16.32
N GLY A 174 4.29 2.85 16.64
CA GLY A 174 3.57 3.92 17.35
C GLY A 174 2.37 4.43 16.54
N PHE A 175 2.56 4.64 15.23
CA PHE A 175 1.49 5.06 14.32
C PHE A 175 0.35 4.05 14.30
N PHE A 176 0.64 2.77 14.09
CA PHE A 176 -0.40 1.73 14.02
C PHE A 176 -1.10 1.47 15.36
N SER A 177 -0.45 1.74 16.50
CA SER A 177 -1.13 1.68 17.80
C SER A 177 -2.03 2.88 18.06
N ILE A 178 -1.59 4.10 17.71
CA ILE A 178 -2.32 5.33 18.06
C ILE A 178 -3.43 5.62 17.05
N ALA A 179 -3.19 5.39 15.75
CA ALA A 179 -4.14 5.70 14.68
C ALA A 179 -5.55 5.11 14.89
N PRO A 180 -5.75 3.82 15.21
CA PRO A 180 -7.09 3.29 15.43
C PRO A 180 -7.76 3.90 16.67
N ILE A 181 -7.03 4.07 17.77
CA ILE A 181 -7.56 4.67 19.01
C ILE A 181 -8.02 6.11 18.74
N LEU A 182 -7.15 6.89 18.10
CA LEU A 182 -7.44 8.27 17.74
C LEU A 182 -8.63 8.35 16.79
N SER A 183 -8.73 7.44 15.82
CA SER A 183 -9.85 7.38 14.88
C SER A 183 -11.18 7.12 15.57
N CYS A 184 -11.24 6.19 16.54
CA CYS A 184 -12.43 5.93 17.33
C CYS A 184 -12.84 7.17 18.14
N CYS A 185 -11.88 7.84 18.78
CA CYS A 185 -12.13 9.08 19.51
C CYS A 185 -12.71 10.18 18.59
N ILE A 186 -12.15 10.35 17.40
CA ILE A 186 -12.63 11.35 16.43
C ILE A 186 -14.05 11.03 15.97
N VAL A 187 -14.38 9.76 15.66
CA VAL A 187 -15.76 9.36 15.30
C VAL A 187 -16.74 9.76 16.40
N VAL A 188 -16.41 9.42 17.65
CA VAL A 188 -17.28 9.69 18.81
C VAL A 188 -17.46 11.20 19.01
N ILE A 189 -16.37 11.97 18.99
CA ILE A 189 -16.43 13.43 19.15
C ILE A 189 -17.25 14.06 18.02
N ALA A 190 -16.97 13.69 16.77
CA ALA A 190 -17.69 14.21 15.60
C ALA A 190 -19.18 13.89 15.67
N TYR A 191 -19.54 12.68 16.10
CA TYR A 191 -20.94 12.29 16.31
C TYR A 191 -21.63 13.15 17.37
N PHE A 192 -20.95 13.47 18.48
CA PHE A 192 -21.51 14.35 19.51
C PHE A 192 -21.61 15.82 19.08
N MET A 193 -20.78 16.28 18.15
CA MET A 193 -20.87 17.64 17.60
C MET A 193 -22.05 17.84 16.63
N ILE A 194 -22.64 16.76 16.10
CA ILE A 194 -23.85 16.84 15.28
C ILE A 194 -25.05 17.22 16.17
N PRO A 195 -25.88 18.21 15.76
CA PRO A 195 -27.09 18.60 16.48
C PRO A 195 -27.99 17.40 16.76
N ALA A 196 -28.53 17.32 17.97
CA ALA A 196 -29.30 16.15 18.44
C ALA A 196 -30.45 15.75 17.50
N ASP A 197 -31.09 16.73 16.86
CA ASP A 197 -32.24 16.53 15.98
C ASP A 197 -31.89 15.89 14.62
N THR A 198 -30.59 15.85 14.27
CA THR A 198 -30.08 15.28 13.00
C THR A 198 -29.16 14.08 13.23
N ARG A 199 -29.01 13.63 14.48
CA ARG A 199 -28.21 12.44 14.80
C ARG A 199 -28.91 11.20 14.24
N SER A 200 -28.22 10.52 13.34
CA SER A 200 -28.67 9.27 12.76
C SER A 200 -27.50 8.30 12.63
N LEU A 201 -27.79 7.00 12.54
CA LEU A 201 -26.76 6.00 12.26
C LEU A 201 -26.07 6.27 10.91
N THR A 202 -26.80 6.80 9.92
CA THR A 202 -26.23 7.13 8.61
C THR A 202 -25.15 8.21 8.69
N SER A 203 -25.30 9.17 9.59
CA SER A 203 -24.28 10.20 9.85
C SER A 203 -23.01 9.59 10.43
N LEU A 204 -23.14 8.58 11.31
CA LEU A 204 -22.00 7.88 11.90
C LEU A 204 -21.24 7.06 10.85
N GLU A 205 -21.94 6.38 9.95
CA GLU A 205 -21.34 5.63 8.84
C GLU A 205 -20.60 6.56 7.87
N SER A 206 -21.18 7.72 7.55
CA SER A 206 -20.53 8.72 6.70
C SER A 206 -19.25 9.28 7.33
N ILE A 207 -19.24 9.55 8.64
CA ILE A 207 -18.04 9.97 9.36
C ILE A 207 -16.97 8.85 9.33
N THR A 208 -17.40 7.61 9.53
CA THR A 208 -16.51 6.44 9.53
C THR A 208 -15.85 6.24 8.16
N ALA A 209 -16.64 6.37 7.08
CA ALA A 209 -16.15 6.35 5.70
C ALA A 209 -15.08 7.42 5.45
N ALA A 210 -15.34 8.67 5.86
CA ALA A 210 -14.39 9.76 5.72
C ALA A 210 -13.08 9.50 6.49
N ILE A 211 -13.17 9.05 7.74
CA ILE A 211 -11.99 8.73 8.56
C ILE A 211 -11.20 7.57 7.96
N ALA A 212 -11.86 6.55 7.40
CA ALA A 212 -11.19 5.46 6.71
C ALA A 212 -10.40 5.95 5.48
N LEU A 213 -10.92 6.92 4.73
CA LEU A 213 -10.19 7.58 3.64
C LEU A 213 -8.97 8.36 4.15
N TYR A 214 -9.13 9.18 5.20
CA TYR A 214 -8.01 9.91 5.80
C TYR A 214 -6.91 8.97 6.29
N LEU A 215 -7.28 7.90 6.99
CA LEU A 215 -6.34 6.88 7.44
C LEU A 215 -5.65 6.20 6.26
N SER A 216 -6.37 5.91 5.17
CA SER A 216 -5.80 5.28 3.98
C SER A 216 -4.71 6.16 3.34
N ILE A 217 -4.93 7.48 3.29
CA ILE A 217 -3.94 8.48 2.85
C ILE A 217 -2.75 8.49 3.82
N PHE A 218 -3.01 8.58 5.13
CA PHE A 218 -1.96 8.66 6.14
C PHE A 218 -1.09 7.42 6.20
N VAL A 219 -1.65 6.22 6.03
CA VAL A 219 -0.89 4.96 6.02
C VAL A 219 0.25 4.99 4.99
N TRP A 220 0.02 5.56 3.81
CA TRP A 220 1.06 5.65 2.77
C TRP A 220 1.89 6.92 2.87
N TRP A 221 1.29 8.04 3.29
CA TRP A 221 1.95 9.35 3.30
C TRP A 221 2.81 9.58 4.54
N LEU A 222 2.29 9.30 5.74
CA LEU A 222 2.99 9.56 7.02
C LEU A 222 4.09 8.57 7.35
N ARG A 223 4.16 7.42 6.67
CA ARG A 223 5.17 6.38 6.90
C ARG A 223 6.41 6.62 6.03
N PRO A 224 7.53 7.15 6.59
CA PRO A 224 8.72 7.43 5.79
C PRO A 224 9.35 6.14 5.23
N SER A 225 9.09 5.00 5.87
CA SER A 225 9.49 3.66 5.43
C SER A 225 8.92 3.33 4.04
N CYS A 226 7.66 3.71 3.75
CA CYS A 226 6.99 3.45 2.47
C CYS A 226 7.65 4.23 1.34
N TRP A 227 7.94 5.52 1.56
CA TRP A 227 8.63 6.38 0.60
C TRP A 227 10.04 5.89 0.26
N ARG A 228 10.76 5.37 1.26
CA ARG A 228 12.13 4.91 1.06
C ARG A 228 12.22 3.56 0.34
N THR A 229 11.26 2.67 0.57
CA THR A 229 11.32 1.28 0.05
C THR A 229 10.50 1.09 -1.21
N GLN A 230 9.35 1.74 -1.32
CA GLN A 230 8.39 1.57 -2.41
C GLN A 230 7.74 2.91 -2.78
N PRO A 231 8.51 3.90 -3.30
CA PRO A 231 7.98 5.22 -3.62
C PRO A 231 6.86 5.18 -4.67
N GLY A 232 6.87 4.20 -5.58
CA GLY A 232 5.83 4.07 -6.61
C GLY A 232 4.46 3.74 -6.02
N PRO A 233 4.29 2.56 -5.39
CA PRO A 233 3.06 2.22 -4.68
C PRO A 233 2.63 3.29 -3.67
N ALA A 234 3.57 3.90 -2.94
CA ALA A 234 3.24 4.96 -2.00
C ALA A 234 2.54 6.14 -2.67
N VAL A 235 3.03 6.61 -3.83
CA VAL A 235 2.37 7.69 -4.57
C VAL A 235 1.02 7.23 -5.14
N LEU A 236 0.98 6.09 -5.82
CA LEU A 236 -0.22 5.61 -6.51
C LEU A 236 -1.38 5.34 -5.54
N PHE A 237 -1.09 4.66 -4.43
CA PHE A 237 -2.09 4.38 -3.39
C PHE A 237 -2.39 5.59 -2.52
N THR A 238 -1.60 6.66 -2.52
CA THR A 238 -2.01 7.91 -1.84
C THR A 238 -2.95 8.73 -2.73
N ILE A 239 -2.69 8.78 -4.03
CA ILE A 239 -3.49 9.57 -4.98
C ILE A 239 -4.92 9.01 -5.11
N SER A 240 -5.09 7.69 -5.17
CA SER A 240 -6.42 7.06 -5.28
C SER A 240 -7.43 7.52 -4.21
N PRO A 241 -7.16 7.36 -2.89
CA PRO A 241 -8.07 7.81 -1.83
C PRO A 241 -8.11 9.32 -1.70
N LEU A 242 -7.07 10.05 -2.12
CA LEU A 242 -7.10 11.51 -2.19
C LEU A 242 -8.13 11.99 -3.21
N ILE A 243 -8.20 11.34 -4.38
CA ILE A 243 -9.23 11.62 -5.38
C ILE A 243 -10.61 11.28 -4.82
N GLN A 244 -10.78 10.13 -4.16
CA GLN A 244 -12.08 9.78 -3.54
C GLN A 244 -12.50 10.79 -2.45
N LEU A 245 -11.56 11.29 -1.67
CA LEU A 245 -11.81 12.36 -0.70
C LEU A 245 -12.22 13.66 -1.41
N LEU A 246 -11.57 14.01 -2.52
CA LEU A 246 -11.91 15.18 -3.33
C LEU A 246 -13.33 15.06 -3.90
N LEU A 247 -13.70 13.86 -4.38
CA LEU A 247 -15.04 13.54 -4.88
C LEU A 247 -16.12 13.56 -3.80
N SER A 248 -15.73 13.40 -2.52
CA SER A 248 -16.67 13.48 -1.40
C SER A 248 -17.09 14.93 -1.07
N LEU A 249 -16.43 15.94 -1.65
CA LEU A 249 -16.81 17.35 -1.48
C LEU A 249 -18.03 17.68 -2.35
N PRO A 250 -19.19 17.99 -1.75
CA PRO A 250 -20.38 18.32 -2.51
C PRO A 250 -20.15 19.60 -3.33
N GLN A 251 -20.63 19.61 -4.58
CA GLN A 251 -20.59 20.74 -5.52
C GLN A 251 -19.20 21.22 -5.97
N ALA A 252 -18.13 20.51 -5.64
CA ALA A 252 -16.78 20.91 -6.06
C ALA A 252 -16.53 20.70 -7.57
N PHE A 253 -17.23 19.76 -8.20
CA PHE A 253 -17.01 19.34 -9.59
C PHE A 253 -18.32 19.06 -10.33
N SER A 254 -18.29 19.18 -11.65
CA SER A 254 -19.41 18.78 -12.51
C SER A 254 -19.56 17.25 -12.56
N GLY A 255 -20.68 16.77 -13.11
CA GLY A 255 -20.89 15.33 -13.31
C GLY A 255 -19.78 14.70 -14.15
N GLY A 256 -19.40 15.35 -15.26
CA GLY A 256 -18.29 14.99 -16.17
C GLY A 256 -16.98 14.77 -15.44
N ASP A 257 -16.59 15.79 -14.66
CA ASP A 257 -15.36 15.79 -13.88
C ASP A 257 -15.33 14.69 -12.82
N ASN A 258 -16.44 14.48 -12.11
CA ASN A 258 -16.55 13.42 -11.10
C ASN A 258 -16.36 12.04 -11.72
N PHE A 259 -16.98 11.81 -12.87
CA PHE A 259 -16.85 10.56 -13.61
C PHE A 259 -15.40 10.33 -14.06
N PHE A 260 -14.76 11.33 -14.67
CA PHE A 260 -13.36 11.24 -15.07
C PHE A 260 -12.44 10.94 -13.88
N LEU A 261 -12.55 11.69 -12.79
CA LEU A 261 -11.73 11.52 -11.61
C LEU A 261 -11.90 10.14 -10.97
N LEU A 262 -13.11 9.58 -10.98
CA LEU A 262 -13.35 8.24 -10.47
C LEU A 262 -12.61 7.17 -11.30
N GLN A 263 -12.66 7.26 -12.64
CA GLN A 263 -11.87 6.39 -13.52
C GLN A 263 -10.38 6.52 -13.25
N VAL A 264 -9.90 7.75 -13.09
CA VAL A 264 -8.50 8.03 -12.74
C VAL A 264 -8.11 7.33 -11.44
N SER A 265 -8.92 7.42 -10.38
CA SER A 265 -8.70 6.72 -9.11
C SER A 265 -8.58 5.20 -9.28
N LEU A 266 -9.45 4.59 -10.10
CA LEU A 266 -9.40 3.16 -10.43
C LEU A 266 -8.12 2.78 -11.17
N PHE A 267 -7.69 3.58 -12.15
CA PHE A 267 -6.43 3.33 -12.87
C PHE A 267 -5.21 3.45 -11.97
N PHE A 268 -5.15 4.45 -11.09
CA PHE A 268 -4.07 4.60 -10.11
C PHE A 268 -3.98 3.36 -9.20
N THR A 269 -5.13 2.87 -8.72
CA THR A 269 -5.21 1.64 -7.94
C THR A 269 -4.73 0.43 -8.75
N LEU A 270 -5.20 0.27 -9.99
CA LEU A 270 -4.80 -0.83 -10.88
C LEU A 270 -3.28 -0.87 -11.07
N PHE A 271 -2.68 0.27 -11.39
CA PHE A 271 -1.23 0.36 -11.59
C PHE A 271 -0.46 0.10 -10.28
N GLY A 272 -0.99 0.56 -9.15
CA GLY A 272 -0.45 0.26 -7.82
C GLY A 272 -0.38 -1.25 -7.57
N ILE A 273 -1.48 -1.97 -7.82
CA ILE A 273 -1.58 -3.43 -7.65
C ILE A 273 -0.59 -4.14 -8.57
N MET A 274 -0.58 -3.79 -9.86
CA MET A 274 0.36 -4.35 -10.83
C MET A 274 1.81 -4.16 -10.37
N ARG A 275 2.13 -3.00 -9.77
CA ARG A 275 3.49 -2.72 -9.29
C ARG A 275 3.87 -3.56 -8.08
N CYS A 276 2.95 -3.75 -7.13
CA CYS A 276 3.15 -4.65 -6.00
C CYS A 276 3.38 -6.09 -6.47
N LEU A 277 2.57 -6.56 -7.41
CA LEU A 277 2.68 -7.92 -7.96
C LEU A 277 3.99 -8.11 -8.75
N GLN A 278 4.39 -7.15 -9.58
CA GLN A 278 5.69 -7.20 -10.28
C GLN A 278 6.86 -7.22 -9.31
N GLY A 279 6.76 -6.48 -8.20
CA GLY A 279 7.76 -6.57 -7.13
C GLY A 279 7.86 -7.96 -6.52
N ASP A 280 6.74 -8.69 -6.43
CA ASP A 280 6.66 -10.07 -5.90
C ASP A 280 7.25 -11.10 -6.82
N MET A 281 6.95 -10.99 -8.11
CA MET A 281 7.49 -11.90 -9.09
C MET A 281 9.02 -11.77 -9.26
N ARG A 282 9.58 -10.55 -9.18
CA ARG A 282 11.03 -10.35 -9.31
C ARG A 282 11.83 -10.97 -8.16
N LEU A 283 11.40 -10.75 -6.92
CA LEU A 283 12.03 -11.38 -5.74
C LEU A 283 11.96 -12.91 -5.82
N ALA A 284 10.84 -13.45 -6.30
CA ALA A 284 10.68 -14.89 -6.49
C ALA A 284 11.64 -15.48 -7.54
N GLN A 285 12.13 -14.66 -8.47
CA GLN A 285 13.08 -15.05 -9.52
C GLN A 285 14.55 -14.80 -9.14
N GLY A 286 14.82 -14.27 -7.92
CA GLY A 286 16.19 -13.94 -7.49
C GLY A 286 16.82 -12.76 -8.22
N LEU A 287 16.00 -11.90 -8.83
CA LEU A 287 16.37 -10.67 -9.54
C LEU A 287 16.05 -9.42 -8.71
#